data_AF-G3Q7C1-F1
#
_entry.id   AF-G3Q7C1-F1
#
_cell.length_a   1.000
_cell.length_b   1.000
_cell.length_c   1.000
_cell.angle_alpha   90.00
_cell.angle_beta   90.00
_cell.angle_gamma   90.00
#
_symmetry.space_group_name_H-M   'P 1'
#
loop_
_entity.id
_entity.type
_entity.pdbx_description
1 polymer ?
#
loop_
_entity_poly.entity_id
_entity_poly.type
_entity_poly.pdbx_seq_one_letter_code
_entity_poly.pdbx_strand_id
1 'polypeptide(L)'
;MQPEIRTEPVIMKAKACIRKEYGAIFLSLAVCVFIFVLRHMSDLEFQPKVKSTIIMPRVSSHHIVNRSFCTFQPLSPQDALEERLILDSIAWPETPLLPSPISLEQTTDPAHSTFTILPGRKGGQWHVGDQLEVMIQTFDFQGRPKKSGGDFITARLHNRKLEAGVAGQVVDHLNGSYSAVFSLLWEGDAQVEVTLVHPGEALSVLNRLNREQPDRIYFKSVFRSGSVSETTICNVCLRPTKQPLCNYTDLRTGEPWFCYKPKKLSCDTRINHVMGGTKPNIKANEEKLFQSGVNLKVSIRASGPACFVLPQKGQPKVKSSTVTSGPSGYYYKGVWQAVGGLTIHKFNASAITHCLKGKAVHMYGDSTVRQWFEFLNAALPGLKEFDLHSPKQAGPYISLDFANNILVTSRFHGPPIRIVVVSTSELRYIANEIDGLIGGPNTVVVFGIWAHFGTFPMEIYIRRLQSIRRAVVRLLDRAPGTLVVIRTGNPKDLNLFVSLTNSDWHSLQCNKVLRAMFKGLNVHLIDAWEMTLAHHRPHNLHPPPPIIKNMINHLLSYICPQKGG
;
A
#
# COMPACT_ATOMS: atom_id res chain seq x y z
N MET A 1 39.90 72.77 19.17
CA MET A 1 39.21 73.46 20.28
C MET A 1 37.93 72.70 20.56
N GLN A 2 37.94 71.80 21.55
CA GLN A 2 36.84 71.41 22.45
C GLN A 2 37.24 70.12 23.19
N PRO A 3 36.98 70.02 24.51
CA PRO A 3 37.75 69.15 25.39
C PRO A 3 37.13 67.77 25.58
N GLU A 4 38.03 66.82 25.81
CA GLU A 4 37.81 65.43 26.15
C GLU A 4 37.36 65.32 27.62
N ILE A 5 36.20 64.69 27.89
CA ILE A 5 35.80 64.32 29.25
C ILE A 5 35.43 62.83 29.26
N ARG A 6 36.23 62.10 30.04
CA ARG A 6 36.14 60.67 30.34
C ARG A 6 35.00 60.43 31.34
N THR A 7 34.11 59.47 31.04
CA THR A 7 33.07 58.99 31.98
C THR A 7 33.27 57.50 32.27
N GLU A 8 33.57 57.18 33.53
CA GLU A 8 33.48 55.81 34.08
C GLU A 8 32.05 55.54 34.59
N PRO A 9 31.48 54.33 34.38
CA PRO A 9 30.16 53.99 34.88
C PRO A 9 30.22 53.36 36.28
N VAL A 10 29.43 53.93 37.20
CA VAL A 10 29.18 53.44 38.56
C VAL A 10 28.12 52.34 38.55
N ILE A 11 28.40 51.22 39.23
CA ILE A 11 27.50 50.08 39.44
C ILE A 11 26.52 50.38 40.57
N MET A 12 25.20 50.36 40.30
CA MET A 12 24.15 50.30 41.31
C MET A 12 23.59 48.88 41.45
N LYS A 13 23.59 48.35 42.68
CA LYS A 13 22.90 47.11 43.06
C LYS A 13 21.44 47.43 43.42
N ALA A 14 20.47 46.79 42.75
CA ALA A 14 19.08 46.80 43.15
C ALA A 14 18.73 45.51 43.93
N LYS A 15 18.25 45.67 45.18
CA LYS A 15 17.63 44.59 45.97
C LYS A 15 16.12 44.63 45.73
N ALA A 16 15.54 43.53 45.23
CA ALA A 16 14.09 43.35 45.14
C ALA A 16 13.53 42.82 46.48
N CYS A 17 12.58 43.55 47.06
CA CYS A 17 11.86 43.18 48.27
C CYS A 17 10.52 42.54 47.87
N ILE A 18 10.39 41.22 47.99
CA ILE A 18 9.12 40.51 47.73
C ILE A 18 8.30 40.50 49.02
N ARG A 19 7.09 41.08 48.95
CA ARG A 19 6.12 41.18 50.05
C ARG A 19 5.70 39.77 50.51
N LYS A 20 5.70 39.53 51.83
CA LYS A 20 5.40 38.22 52.48
C LYS A 20 4.09 37.56 52.03
N GLU A 21 3.10 38.34 51.58
CA GLU A 21 1.78 37.86 51.16
C GLU A 21 1.80 37.06 49.84
N TYR A 22 2.78 37.31 48.95
CA TYR A 22 2.92 36.55 47.71
C TYR A 22 3.83 35.33 47.85
N GLY A 23 4.61 35.24 48.93
CA GLY A 23 5.51 34.12 49.19
C GLY A 23 4.75 32.80 49.39
N ALA A 24 3.62 32.83 50.10
CA ALA A 24 2.79 31.65 50.32
C ALA A 24 2.13 31.15 49.03
N ILE A 25 1.68 32.06 48.17
CA ILE A 25 1.06 31.72 46.87
C ILE A 25 2.11 31.11 45.93
N PHE A 26 3.31 31.69 45.88
CA PHE A 26 4.40 31.17 45.06
C PHE A 26 4.88 29.80 45.54
N LEU A 27 4.95 29.61 46.86
CA LEU A 27 5.28 28.32 47.47
C LEU A 27 4.20 27.27 47.17
N SER A 28 2.92 27.65 47.27
CA SER A 28 1.79 26.76 46.93
C SER A 28 1.81 26.36 45.45
N LEU A 29 2.08 27.29 44.54
CA LEU A 29 2.21 26.99 43.11
C LEU A 29 3.41 26.09 42.81
N ALA A 30 4.56 26.35 43.44
CA ALA A 30 5.75 25.52 43.30
C ALA A 30 5.51 24.09 43.81
N VAL A 31 4.82 23.93 44.93
CA VAL A 31 4.44 22.62 45.48
C VAL A 31 3.44 21.90 44.57
N CYS A 32 2.44 22.60 44.02
CA CYS A 32 1.51 22.01 43.05
C CYS A 32 2.20 21.53 41.77
N VAL A 33 3.13 22.32 41.22
CA VAL A 33 3.94 21.92 40.06
C VAL A 33 4.83 20.74 40.40
N PHE A 34 5.45 20.72 41.58
CA PHE A 34 6.28 19.61 42.03
C PHE A 34 5.48 18.32 42.22
N ILE A 35 4.26 18.39 42.78
CA ILE A 35 3.35 17.25 42.90
C ILE A 35 2.87 16.77 41.52
N PHE A 36 2.62 17.68 40.58
CA PHE A 36 2.26 17.34 39.20
C PHE A 36 3.41 16.62 38.48
N VAL A 37 4.64 17.10 38.62
CA VAL A 37 5.84 16.45 38.09
C VAL A 37 6.06 15.10 38.75
N LEU A 38 5.94 14.97 40.07
CA LEU A 38 6.08 13.69 40.77
C LEU A 38 5.00 12.68 40.37
N ARG A 39 3.74 13.11 40.18
CA ARG A 39 2.66 12.25 39.69
C ARG A 39 2.92 11.73 38.27
N HIS A 40 3.48 12.56 37.40
CA HIS A 40 3.80 12.15 36.02
C HIS A 40 5.17 11.49 35.87
N MET A 41 6.07 11.58 36.86
CA MET A 41 7.30 10.79 36.90
C MET A 41 7.00 9.31 37.13
N SER A 42 5.94 8.99 37.89
CA SER A 42 5.45 7.61 38.05
C SER A 42 4.79 7.01 36.80
N ASP A 43 4.47 7.81 35.78
CA ASP A 43 3.98 7.35 34.47
C ASP A 43 5.12 7.15 33.43
N LEU A 44 6.34 7.63 33.72
CA LEU A 44 7.48 7.54 32.81
C LEU A 44 8.39 6.31 33.04
N GLU A 45 8.16 5.52 34.08
CA GLU A 45 8.93 4.31 34.38
C GLU A 45 8.04 3.06 34.55
N PHE A 46 7.19 2.73 33.58
CA PHE A 46 6.62 1.38 33.46
C PHE A 46 6.37 0.99 31.99
N GLN A 47 7.44 0.73 31.25
CA GLN A 47 7.38 -0.22 30.12
C GLN A 47 7.79 -1.58 30.66
N PRO A 48 6.87 -2.53 30.91
CA PRO A 48 7.26 -3.87 31.29
C PRO A 48 8.01 -4.48 30.09
N LYS A 49 9.30 -4.79 30.30
CA LYS A 49 10.04 -5.74 29.46
C LYS A 49 9.25 -7.05 29.45
N VAL A 50 8.39 -7.21 28.45
CA VAL A 50 7.82 -8.50 28.10
C VAL A 50 8.99 -9.36 27.65
N LYS A 51 9.48 -10.22 28.55
CA LYS A 51 10.31 -11.38 28.20
C LYS A 51 9.41 -12.33 27.42
N SER A 52 9.23 -12.05 26.13
CA SER A 52 8.66 -13.00 25.20
C SER A 52 9.76 -13.98 24.84
N THR A 53 9.85 -15.09 25.59
CA THR A 53 10.59 -16.27 25.16
C THR A 53 9.77 -16.96 24.07
N ILE A 54 9.60 -16.28 22.93
CA ILE A 54 9.13 -16.92 21.69
C ILE A 54 10.39 -17.49 21.06
N ILE A 55 10.50 -18.82 21.08
CA ILE A 55 11.46 -19.54 20.24
C ILE A 55 11.00 -19.28 18.81
N MET A 56 11.48 -18.20 18.20
CA MET A 56 11.30 -17.96 16.78
C MET A 56 12.12 -19.01 16.04
N PRO A 57 11.53 -19.78 15.10
CA PRO A 57 12.32 -20.50 14.13
C PRO A 57 13.24 -19.48 13.46
N ARG A 58 14.53 -19.77 13.48
CA ARG A 58 15.58 -18.92 12.94
C ARG A 58 15.43 -18.89 11.42
N VAL A 59 14.61 -17.98 10.88
CA VAL A 59 14.64 -17.63 9.46
C VAL A 59 15.97 -16.94 9.23
N SER A 60 16.82 -17.56 8.42
CA SER A 60 18.20 -17.14 8.21
C SER A 60 18.25 -15.73 7.61
N SER A 61 18.83 -14.77 8.33
CA SER A 61 19.11 -13.42 7.85
C SER A 61 20.52 -13.28 7.27
N HIS A 62 21.07 -14.34 6.67
CA HIS A 62 22.32 -14.23 5.90
C HIS A 62 22.04 -13.70 4.48
N HIS A 63 21.70 -12.41 4.38
CA HIS A 63 21.73 -11.68 3.11
C HIS A 63 23.15 -11.20 2.81
N ILE A 64 24.05 -12.12 2.46
CA ILE A 64 25.19 -11.74 1.61
C ILE A 64 24.61 -11.58 0.21
N VAL A 65 24.23 -10.34 -0.10
CA VAL A 65 23.72 -9.92 -1.41
C VAL A 65 24.80 -10.23 -2.45
N ASN A 66 24.63 -11.33 -3.19
CA ASN A 66 25.28 -11.46 -4.49
C ASN A 66 24.74 -10.30 -5.32
N ARG A 67 25.56 -9.26 -5.49
CA ARG A 67 25.14 -7.96 -6.04
C ARG A 67 24.55 -8.21 -7.42
N SER A 68 23.24 -8.07 -7.54
CA SER A 68 22.62 -7.79 -8.83
C SER A 68 23.33 -6.57 -9.43
N PHE A 69 23.31 -6.43 -10.75
CA PHE A 69 23.88 -5.25 -11.42
C PHE A 69 23.21 -3.93 -11.01
N CYS A 70 22.17 -3.99 -10.20
CA CYS A 70 21.34 -2.90 -9.73
C CYS A 70 21.85 -2.43 -8.36
N THR A 71 22.83 -1.52 -8.38
CA THR A 71 23.42 -0.90 -7.17
C THR A 71 22.90 0.53 -7.01
N PHE A 72 22.52 0.89 -5.78
CA PHE A 72 21.97 2.19 -5.46
C PHE A 72 22.88 3.03 -4.58
N GLN A 73 22.60 4.33 -4.52
CA GLN A 73 23.18 5.17 -3.48
C GLN A 73 22.88 4.58 -2.09
N PRO A 74 23.87 4.58 -1.18
CA PRO A 74 23.66 4.12 0.18
C PRO A 74 22.56 4.93 0.87
N LEU A 75 21.71 4.24 1.62
CA LEU A 75 20.73 4.89 2.49
C LEU A 75 21.44 5.50 3.71
N SER A 76 20.77 6.49 4.33
CA SER A 76 21.16 6.92 5.67
C SER A 76 21.07 5.74 6.64
N PRO A 77 21.82 5.72 7.75
CA PRO A 77 21.75 4.62 8.73
C PRO A 77 20.32 4.36 9.24
N GLN A 78 19.53 5.42 9.41
CA GLN A 78 18.14 5.33 9.83
C GLN A 78 17.25 4.71 8.73
N ASP A 79 17.36 5.17 7.49
CA ASP A 79 16.59 4.63 6.37
C ASP A 79 16.96 3.17 6.08
N ALA A 80 18.23 2.79 6.25
CA ALA A 80 18.69 1.41 6.08
C ALA A 80 18.13 0.48 7.18
N LEU A 81 18.01 0.98 8.42
CA LEU A 81 17.36 0.23 9.50
C LEU A 81 15.87 0.07 9.24
N GLU A 82 15.18 1.13 8.81
CA GLU A 82 13.76 1.06 8.44
C GLU A 82 13.53 0.08 7.28
N GLU A 83 14.37 0.14 6.23
CA GLU A 83 14.31 -0.79 5.09
C GLU A 83 14.43 -2.24 5.57
N ARG A 84 15.42 -2.54 6.45
CA ARG A 84 15.60 -3.88 7.02
C ARG A 84 14.40 -4.34 7.83
N LEU A 85 13.91 -3.52 8.77
CA LEU A 85 12.77 -3.86 9.62
C LEU A 85 11.49 -4.10 8.81
N ILE A 86 11.29 -3.31 7.75
CA ILE A 86 10.15 -3.49 6.85
C ILE A 86 10.30 -4.80 6.07
N LEU A 87 11.47 -5.09 5.49
CA LEU A 87 11.74 -6.35 4.79
C LEU A 87 11.49 -7.56 5.70
N ASP A 88 11.98 -7.52 6.94
CA ASP A 88 11.74 -8.56 7.94
C ASP A 88 10.24 -8.74 8.23
N SER A 89 9.48 -7.64 8.31
CA SER A 89 8.03 -7.68 8.58
C SER A 89 7.18 -8.27 7.45
N ILE A 90 7.72 -8.31 6.23
CA ILE A 90 7.02 -8.83 5.05
C ILE A 90 7.60 -10.16 4.55
N ALA A 91 8.56 -10.72 5.29
CA ALA A 91 9.23 -11.96 4.94
C ALA A 91 8.21 -13.05 4.59
N TRP A 92 8.49 -13.76 3.49
CA TRP A 92 7.68 -14.87 3.02
C TRP A 92 8.42 -16.17 3.30
N PRO A 93 7.71 -17.28 3.62
CA PRO A 93 8.34 -18.57 3.82
C PRO A 93 9.23 -18.95 2.64
N GLU A 94 10.43 -19.45 2.94
CA GLU A 94 11.30 -20.01 1.91
C GLU A 94 10.69 -21.31 1.39
N THR A 95 10.39 -21.35 0.09
CA THR A 95 10.03 -22.59 -0.57
C THR A 95 11.29 -23.46 -0.70
N PRO A 96 11.21 -24.78 -0.46
CA PRO A 96 12.33 -25.69 -0.73
C PRO A 96 12.92 -25.49 -2.12
N LEU A 97 14.22 -25.74 -2.27
CA LEU A 97 14.91 -25.62 -3.56
C LEU A 97 14.16 -26.46 -4.61
N LEU A 98 13.74 -25.79 -5.68
CA LEU A 98 13.06 -26.45 -6.78
C LEU A 98 14.03 -27.44 -7.45
N PRO A 99 13.62 -28.70 -7.69
CA PRO A 99 14.39 -29.59 -8.53
C PRO A 99 14.57 -28.94 -9.91
N SER A 100 15.73 -29.19 -10.52
CA SER A 100 16.03 -28.76 -11.89
C SER A 100 16.18 -30.02 -12.75
N PRO A 101 15.24 -30.32 -13.67
CA PRO A 101 14.10 -29.49 -14.10
C PRO A 101 12.93 -29.50 -13.11
N ILE A 102 12.11 -28.44 -13.15
CA ILE A 102 10.90 -28.33 -12.32
C ILE A 102 9.89 -29.41 -12.75
N SER A 103 9.42 -30.18 -11.77
CA SER A 103 8.34 -31.15 -11.90
C SER A 103 7.06 -30.53 -11.37
N LEU A 104 6.06 -30.36 -12.25
CA LEU A 104 4.73 -29.85 -11.88
C LEU A 104 4.08 -30.79 -10.87
N GLU A 105 4.37 -32.08 -10.96
CA GLU A 105 3.79 -33.17 -10.19
C GLU A 105 4.01 -33.03 -8.67
N GLN A 106 5.02 -32.26 -8.26
CA GLN A 106 5.39 -32.02 -6.86
C GLN A 106 4.90 -30.67 -6.32
N THR A 107 4.29 -29.85 -7.17
CA THR A 107 3.77 -28.53 -6.81
C THR A 107 2.34 -28.62 -6.30
N THR A 108 1.88 -27.59 -5.60
CA THR A 108 0.53 -27.57 -5.03
C THR A 108 -0.55 -27.65 -6.13
N ASP A 109 -1.41 -28.65 -6.02
CA ASP A 109 -2.55 -28.88 -6.91
C ASP A 109 -3.87 -28.49 -6.20
N PRO A 110 -4.57 -27.44 -6.67
CA PRO A 110 -5.85 -27.05 -6.10
C PRO A 110 -6.96 -28.09 -6.30
N ALA A 111 -6.84 -29.00 -7.28
CA ALA A 111 -7.85 -30.04 -7.54
C ALA A 111 -7.83 -31.16 -6.49
N HIS A 112 -6.65 -31.52 -5.97
CA HIS A 112 -6.49 -32.48 -4.87
C HIS A 112 -6.58 -31.81 -3.49
N SER A 113 -6.33 -30.50 -3.42
CA SER A 113 -6.42 -29.73 -2.18
C SER A 113 -7.86 -29.54 -1.73
N THR A 114 -8.07 -29.44 -0.42
CA THR A 114 -9.41 -29.24 0.16
C THR A 114 -9.38 -28.26 1.32
N PHE A 115 -10.54 -27.69 1.64
CA PHE A 115 -10.73 -26.94 2.87
C PHE A 115 -11.95 -27.42 3.64
N THR A 116 -11.91 -27.34 4.96
CA THR A 116 -12.99 -27.75 5.87
C THR A 116 -13.29 -26.61 6.85
N ILE A 117 -14.57 -26.30 6.98
CA ILE A 117 -15.05 -25.35 7.99
C ILE A 117 -15.00 -26.05 9.37
N LEU A 118 -14.29 -25.45 10.31
CA LEU A 118 -14.17 -25.99 11.66
C LEU A 118 -15.45 -25.68 12.48
N PRO A 119 -15.91 -26.61 13.32
CA PRO A 119 -17.15 -26.42 14.08
C PRO A 119 -17.05 -25.22 15.03
N GLY A 120 -18.13 -24.44 15.11
CA GLY A 120 -18.23 -23.32 16.05
C GLY A 120 -18.09 -23.76 17.51
N ARG A 121 -17.46 -22.92 18.35
CA ARG A 121 -17.16 -23.21 19.77
C ARG A 121 -18.39 -23.54 20.64
N LYS A 122 -19.61 -23.27 20.18
CA LYS A 122 -20.87 -23.45 20.92
C LYS A 122 -21.83 -24.41 20.20
N GLY A 123 -21.43 -25.66 20.05
CA GLY A 123 -22.31 -26.72 19.52
C GLY A 123 -22.57 -26.63 18.01
N GLY A 124 -21.61 -26.13 17.23
CA GLY A 124 -21.70 -26.11 15.77
C GLY A 124 -22.55 -24.97 15.17
N GLN A 125 -23.08 -24.07 15.99
CA GLN A 125 -23.81 -22.88 15.53
C GLN A 125 -22.92 -21.64 15.51
N TRP A 126 -23.06 -20.81 14.48
CA TRP A 126 -22.38 -19.53 14.34
C TRP A 126 -23.37 -18.38 14.46
N HIS A 127 -23.01 -17.31 15.16
CA HIS A 127 -23.81 -16.09 15.29
C HIS A 127 -23.05 -14.89 14.73
N VAL A 128 -23.77 -13.83 14.39
CA VAL A 128 -23.14 -12.53 14.07
C VAL A 128 -22.26 -12.08 15.24
N GLY A 129 -21.02 -11.72 14.93
CA GLY A 129 -19.97 -11.38 15.89
C GLY A 129 -19.02 -12.52 16.24
N ASP A 130 -19.35 -13.77 15.90
CA ASP A 130 -18.43 -14.90 16.04
C ASP A 130 -17.31 -14.86 14.97
N GLN A 131 -16.27 -15.67 15.18
CA GLN A 131 -15.25 -15.96 14.16
C GLN A 131 -15.45 -17.35 13.58
N LEU A 132 -15.37 -17.44 12.25
CA LEU A 132 -15.36 -18.70 11.50
C LEU A 132 -13.91 -19.04 11.17
N GLU A 133 -13.46 -20.23 11.54
CA GLU A 133 -12.15 -20.76 11.17
C GLU A 133 -12.31 -21.88 10.12
N VAL A 134 -11.45 -21.85 9.12
CA VAL A 134 -11.40 -22.82 8.03
C VAL A 134 -10.00 -23.40 7.97
N MET A 135 -9.89 -24.72 8.01
CA MET A 135 -8.65 -25.43 7.81
C MET A 135 -8.49 -25.76 6.32
N ILE A 136 -7.33 -25.48 5.76
CA ILE A 136 -6.99 -25.73 4.35
C ILE A 136 -5.83 -26.72 4.35
N GLN A 137 -5.97 -27.80 3.61
CA GLN A 137 -4.94 -28.82 3.43
C GLN A 137 -4.53 -28.86 1.97
N THR A 138 -3.25 -28.62 1.70
CA THR A 138 -2.74 -28.64 0.33
C THR A 138 -2.06 -29.96 -0.02
N PHE A 139 -2.26 -30.38 -1.25
CA PHE A 139 -1.75 -31.63 -1.80
C PHE A 139 -1.05 -31.35 -3.13
N ASP A 140 -0.12 -32.21 -3.50
CA ASP A 140 0.49 -32.16 -4.83
C ASP A 140 -0.39 -32.85 -5.89
N PHE A 141 0.02 -32.79 -7.16
CA PHE A 141 -0.68 -33.42 -8.28
C PHE A 141 -0.71 -34.96 -8.20
N GLN A 142 0.08 -35.57 -7.32
CA GLN A 142 0.06 -37.00 -7.04
C GLN A 142 -0.84 -37.34 -5.84
N GLY A 143 -1.55 -36.35 -5.28
CA GLY A 143 -2.41 -36.52 -4.12
C GLY A 143 -1.66 -36.71 -2.81
N ARG A 144 -0.37 -36.35 -2.74
CA ARG A 144 0.42 -36.43 -1.50
C ARG A 144 0.30 -35.11 -0.74
N PRO A 145 0.13 -35.13 0.60
CA PRO A 145 0.12 -33.92 1.41
C PRO A 145 1.40 -33.11 1.22
N LYS A 146 1.27 -31.80 1.02
CA LYS A 146 2.43 -30.89 1.06
C LYS A 146 3.02 -30.91 2.47
N LYS A 147 4.34 -30.78 2.56
CA LYS A 147 5.10 -30.76 3.83
C LYS A 147 5.67 -29.38 4.17
N SER A 148 5.47 -28.42 3.28
CA SER A 148 5.97 -27.05 3.38
C SER A 148 4.85 -26.10 3.02
N GLY A 149 4.84 -24.93 3.67
CA GLY A 149 4.00 -23.81 3.27
C GLY A 149 4.56 -23.05 2.07
N GLY A 150 4.21 -21.77 1.99
CA GLY A 150 4.69 -20.81 1.01
C GLY A 150 3.72 -20.55 -0.14
N ASP A 151 2.61 -21.28 -0.25
CA ASP A 151 1.59 -21.00 -1.27
C ASP A 151 0.94 -19.65 -1.01
N PHE A 152 0.64 -18.92 -2.09
CA PHE A 152 -0.17 -17.72 -1.97
C PHE A 152 -1.64 -18.07 -2.12
N ILE A 153 -2.34 -18.13 -0.98
CA ILE A 153 -3.77 -18.45 -0.89
C ILE A 153 -4.53 -17.20 -0.44
N THR A 154 -5.67 -16.94 -1.07
CA THR A 154 -6.64 -15.93 -0.63
C THR A 154 -7.95 -16.61 -0.26
N ALA A 155 -8.68 -16.04 0.69
CA ALA A 155 -9.97 -16.55 1.06
C ALA A 155 -10.99 -15.41 1.24
N ARG A 156 -12.26 -15.69 0.99
CA ARG A 156 -13.37 -14.78 1.27
C ARG A 156 -14.59 -15.55 1.76
N LEU A 157 -15.40 -14.88 2.55
CA LEU A 157 -16.74 -15.33 2.91
C LEU A 157 -17.72 -14.43 2.18
N HIS A 158 -18.74 -14.97 1.52
CA HIS A 158 -19.67 -14.17 0.71
C HIS A 158 -21.09 -14.71 0.67
N ASN A 159 -22.04 -13.85 0.30
CA ASN A 159 -23.41 -14.21 -0.05
C ASN A 159 -23.82 -13.40 -1.29
N ARG A 160 -24.12 -14.10 -2.39
CA ARG A 160 -24.48 -13.43 -3.66
C ARG A 160 -25.83 -12.71 -3.60
N LYS A 161 -26.83 -13.28 -2.91
CA LYS A 161 -28.19 -12.70 -2.82
C LYS A 161 -28.19 -11.42 -1.98
N LEU A 162 -27.42 -11.41 -0.89
CA LEU A 162 -27.28 -10.26 -0.01
C LEU A 162 -26.25 -9.24 -0.51
N GLU A 163 -25.55 -9.54 -1.61
CA GLU A 163 -24.36 -8.78 -2.03
C GLU A 163 -23.42 -8.51 -0.85
N ALA A 164 -23.22 -9.52 -0.02
CA ALA A 164 -22.40 -9.45 1.18
C ALA A 164 -21.08 -10.19 0.97
N GLY A 165 -20.03 -9.70 1.60
CA GLY A 165 -18.74 -10.38 1.55
C GLY A 165 -17.68 -9.74 2.42
N VAL A 166 -16.74 -10.56 2.87
CA VAL A 166 -15.60 -10.15 3.71
C VAL A 166 -14.35 -10.94 3.32
N ALA A 167 -13.20 -10.27 3.32
CA ALA A 167 -11.91 -10.93 3.10
C ALA A 167 -11.53 -11.77 4.32
N GLY A 168 -11.01 -12.97 4.08
CA GLY A 168 -10.47 -13.84 5.12
C GLY A 168 -8.99 -13.58 5.37
N GLN A 169 -8.56 -13.71 6.62
CA GLN A 169 -7.15 -13.69 6.97
C GLN A 169 -6.59 -15.11 6.85
N VAL A 170 -5.66 -15.32 5.92
CA VAL A 170 -4.99 -16.60 5.71
C VAL A 170 -3.68 -16.64 6.49
N VAL A 171 -3.48 -17.70 7.26
CA VAL A 171 -2.27 -18.00 8.04
C VAL A 171 -1.68 -19.29 7.50
N ASP A 172 -0.40 -19.25 7.14
CA ASP A 172 0.38 -20.41 6.73
C ASP A 172 1.02 -21.07 7.95
N HIS A 173 0.78 -22.37 8.13
CA HIS A 173 1.32 -23.17 9.23
C HIS A 173 2.70 -23.76 8.93
N LEU A 174 3.26 -23.45 7.75
CA LEU A 174 4.59 -23.83 7.26
C LEU A 174 4.80 -25.32 7.02
N ASN A 175 3.74 -26.12 7.11
CA ASN A 175 3.78 -27.58 7.02
C ASN A 175 2.87 -28.14 5.92
N GLY A 176 2.38 -27.29 4.99
CA GLY A 176 1.43 -27.66 3.95
C GLY A 176 -0.04 -27.53 4.35
N SER A 177 -0.34 -26.98 5.52
CA SER A 177 -1.68 -26.56 5.88
C SER A 177 -1.75 -25.06 6.17
N TYR A 178 -2.96 -24.52 6.05
CA TYR A 178 -3.27 -23.11 6.26
C TYR A 178 -4.57 -22.98 7.06
N SER A 179 -4.73 -21.90 7.82
CA SER A 179 -6.02 -21.51 8.39
C SER A 179 -6.51 -20.24 7.71
N ALA A 180 -7.80 -20.16 7.41
CA ALA A 180 -8.47 -18.91 7.05
C ALA A 180 -9.46 -18.52 8.14
N VAL A 181 -9.38 -17.28 8.63
CA VAL A 181 -10.25 -16.75 9.69
C VAL A 181 -11.13 -15.64 9.13
N PHE A 182 -12.43 -15.70 9.43
CA PHE A 182 -13.42 -14.70 9.03
C PHE A 182 -14.17 -14.16 10.23
N SER A 183 -14.45 -12.86 10.22
CA SER A 183 -15.45 -12.28 11.13
C SER A 183 -16.84 -12.44 10.52
N LEU A 184 -17.82 -12.91 11.32
CA LEU A 184 -19.19 -13.09 10.85
C LEU A 184 -20.00 -11.81 11.07
N LEU A 185 -20.32 -11.13 9.96
CA LEU A 185 -20.77 -9.73 9.97
C LEU A 185 -22.20 -9.54 9.43
N TRP A 186 -22.88 -10.62 9.03
CA TRP A 186 -24.27 -10.62 8.60
C TRP A 186 -24.97 -11.92 8.97
N GLU A 187 -26.29 -11.86 9.10
CA GLU A 187 -27.16 -13.02 9.31
C GLU A 187 -27.51 -13.72 7.98
N GLY A 188 -27.64 -15.04 8.03
CA GLY A 188 -28.10 -15.88 6.93
C GLY A 188 -27.00 -16.74 6.32
N ASP A 189 -27.22 -17.17 5.07
CA ASP A 189 -26.26 -18.01 4.35
C ASP A 189 -24.92 -17.30 4.16
N ALA A 190 -23.83 -18.05 4.31
CA ALA A 190 -22.49 -17.59 4.00
C ALA A 190 -21.69 -18.71 3.31
N GLN A 191 -21.03 -18.36 2.21
CA GLN A 191 -20.23 -19.28 1.41
C GLN A 191 -18.75 -18.93 1.55
N VAL A 192 -17.93 -19.91 1.94
CA VAL A 192 -16.48 -19.78 1.95
C VAL A 192 -15.96 -20.08 0.55
N GLU A 193 -15.08 -19.21 0.06
CA GLU A 193 -14.30 -19.43 -1.15
C GLU A 193 -12.82 -19.31 -0.80
N VAL A 194 -12.06 -20.36 -1.08
CA VAL A 194 -10.60 -20.42 -0.94
C VAL A 194 -10.00 -20.55 -2.32
N THR A 195 -9.02 -19.73 -2.64
CA THR A 195 -8.39 -19.67 -3.96
C THR A 195 -6.87 -19.77 -3.81
N LEU A 196 -6.29 -20.78 -4.44
CA LEU A 196 -4.85 -20.86 -4.67
C LEU A 196 -4.51 -19.86 -5.78
N VAL A 197 -3.83 -18.77 -5.42
CA VAL A 197 -3.41 -17.75 -6.39
C VAL A 197 -2.12 -18.20 -7.08
N HIS A 198 -1.13 -18.63 -6.30
CA HIS A 198 0.13 -19.20 -6.80
C HIS A 198 0.61 -20.31 -5.89
N PRO A 199 1.11 -21.43 -6.43
CA PRO A 199 1.88 -22.39 -5.63
C PRO A 199 3.18 -21.74 -5.15
N GLY A 200 3.72 -22.18 -4.01
CA GLY A 200 4.94 -21.62 -3.42
C GLY A 200 6.14 -21.68 -4.38
N GLU A 201 6.18 -22.67 -5.26
CA GLU A 201 7.22 -22.83 -6.28
C GLU A 201 7.18 -21.69 -7.32
N ALA A 202 5.98 -21.22 -7.69
CA ALA A 202 5.83 -20.06 -8.57
C ALA A 202 6.38 -18.79 -7.92
N LEU A 203 6.19 -18.63 -6.60
CA LEU A 203 6.68 -17.47 -5.87
C LEU A 203 8.21 -17.43 -5.81
N SER A 204 8.87 -18.59 -5.70
CA SER A 204 10.33 -18.70 -5.81
C SER A 204 10.84 -18.18 -7.16
N VAL A 205 10.16 -18.53 -8.25
CA VAL A 205 10.48 -18.01 -9.60
C VAL A 205 10.28 -16.49 -9.65
N LEU A 206 9.13 -16.00 -9.17
CA LEU A 206 8.82 -14.58 -9.14
C LEU A 206 9.86 -13.76 -8.36
N ASN A 207 10.23 -14.21 -7.15
CA ASN A 207 11.24 -13.56 -6.33
C ASN A 207 12.62 -13.57 -6.98
N ARG A 208 13.02 -14.71 -7.56
CA ARG A 208 14.27 -14.84 -8.32
C ARG A 208 14.33 -13.86 -9.49
N LEU A 209 13.24 -13.74 -10.28
CA LEU A 209 13.18 -12.84 -11.41
C LEU A 209 13.31 -11.36 -11.01
N ASN A 210 12.75 -10.93 -9.88
CA ASN A 210 12.96 -9.56 -9.39
C ASN A 210 14.41 -9.28 -9.02
N ARG A 211 15.13 -10.28 -8.50
CA ARG A 211 16.54 -10.14 -8.11
C ARG A 211 17.49 -10.21 -9.31
N GLU A 212 17.30 -11.17 -10.19
CA GLU A 212 18.20 -11.46 -11.32
C GLU A 212 17.89 -10.63 -12.57
N GLN A 213 16.63 -10.26 -12.76
CA GLN A 213 16.12 -9.60 -13.97
C GLN A 213 15.15 -8.45 -13.62
N PRO A 214 15.57 -7.47 -12.80
CA PRO A 214 14.76 -6.28 -12.53
C PRO A 214 14.50 -5.45 -13.80
N ASP A 215 15.35 -5.62 -14.82
CA ASP A 215 15.28 -4.99 -16.13
C ASP A 215 14.48 -5.79 -17.18
N ARG A 216 13.83 -6.90 -16.78
CA ARG A 216 12.99 -7.69 -17.70
C ARG A 216 11.88 -6.86 -18.33
N ILE A 217 11.52 -5.75 -17.69
CA ILE A 217 10.82 -4.65 -18.34
C ILE A 217 11.83 -3.54 -18.52
N TYR A 218 12.03 -3.16 -19.76
CA TYR A 218 12.93 -2.09 -20.13
C TYR A 218 12.15 -0.93 -20.70
N PHE A 219 12.65 0.28 -20.46
CA PHE A 219 12.05 1.51 -20.91
C PHE A 219 12.91 2.13 -21.99
N LYS A 220 12.33 3.06 -22.74
CA LYS A 220 13.03 3.81 -23.78
C LYS A 220 12.74 5.29 -23.62
N SER A 221 13.70 6.09 -24.09
CA SER A 221 13.51 7.51 -24.31
C SER A 221 14.01 7.88 -25.69
N VAL A 222 13.29 8.79 -26.33
CA VAL A 222 13.70 9.49 -27.54
C VAL A 222 14.52 10.71 -27.13
N PHE A 223 15.64 10.88 -27.81
CA PHE A 223 16.54 12.03 -27.77
C PHE A 223 16.41 12.74 -29.12
N ARG A 224 16.26 14.06 -29.11
CA ARG A 224 16.03 14.82 -30.35
C ARG A 224 16.68 16.20 -30.31
N SER A 225 17.43 16.53 -31.36
CA SER A 225 17.93 17.87 -31.66
C SER A 225 17.73 18.17 -33.14
N GLY A 226 16.85 19.11 -33.47
CA GLY A 226 16.43 19.36 -34.85
C GLY A 226 15.86 18.11 -35.52
N SER A 227 16.39 17.73 -36.68
CA SER A 227 15.99 16.54 -37.45
C SER A 227 16.65 15.24 -36.96
N VAL A 228 17.67 15.31 -36.10
CA VAL A 228 18.36 14.12 -35.58
C VAL A 228 17.61 13.57 -34.37
N SER A 229 17.27 12.28 -34.43
CA SER A 229 16.61 11.58 -33.34
C SER A 229 17.27 10.23 -33.07
N GLU A 230 17.52 9.92 -31.80
CA GLU A 230 18.01 8.61 -31.35
C GLU A 230 17.12 8.07 -30.24
N THR A 231 16.92 6.76 -30.18
CA THR A 231 16.21 6.11 -29.07
C THR A 231 17.17 5.24 -28.28
N THR A 232 17.23 5.42 -26.97
CA THR A 232 18.06 4.59 -26.09
C THR A 232 17.25 3.96 -24.98
N ILE A 233 17.80 2.90 -24.37
CA ILE A 233 17.16 2.20 -23.26
C ILE A 233 17.38 2.99 -21.97
N CYS A 234 16.33 3.07 -21.16
CA CYS A 234 16.32 3.66 -19.84
C CYS A 234 15.77 2.67 -18.81
N ASN A 235 16.19 2.80 -17.56
CA ASN A 235 15.63 2.06 -16.44
C ASN A 235 16.07 2.64 -15.09
N VAL A 236 15.52 2.10 -14.01
CA VAL A 236 15.98 2.35 -12.63
C VAL A 236 17.43 1.86 -12.44
N CYS A 237 17.78 0.73 -13.08
CA CYS A 237 19.11 0.16 -13.14
C CYS A 237 19.41 -0.34 -14.55
N LEU A 238 20.58 0.01 -15.09
CA LEU A 238 21.03 -0.48 -16.40
C LEU A 238 22.16 -1.49 -16.19
N ARG A 239 22.18 -2.54 -17.02
CA ARG A 239 23.30 -3.50 -17.00
C ARG A 239 24.61 -2.78 -17.35
N PRO A 240 25.71 -3.05 -16.65
CA PRO A 240 27.01 -2.46 -16.96
C PRO A 240 27.40 -2.73 -18.41
N THR A 241 27.76 -1.67 -19.11
CA THR A 241 28.33 -1.73 -20.46
C THR A 241 29.48 -0.73 -20.55
N LYS A 242 30.24 -0.76 -21.65
CA LYS A 242 31.23 0.29 -21.94
C LYS A 242 30.61 1.62 -22.37
N GLN A 243 29.28 1.68 -22.54
CA GLN A 243 28.58 2.86 -23.04
C GLN A 243 28.40 3.90 -21.92
N PRO A 244 28.66 5.20 -22.18
CA PRO A 244 28.36 6.25 -21.21
C PRO A 244 26.86 6.33 -20.89
N LEU A 245 26.52 6.83 -19.72
CA LEU A 245 25.15 6.95 -19.23
C LEU A 245 24.73 8.42 -19.09
N CYS A 246 23.44 8.66 -19.32
CA CYS A 246 22.76 9.86 -18.87
C CYS A 246 22.12 9.59 -17.51
N ASN A 247 22.44 10.42 -16.52
CA ASN A 247 21.92 10.32 -15.17
C ASN A 247 20.80 11.35 -14.96
N TYR A 248 19.58 10.86 -14.73
CA TYR A 248 18.39 11.66 -14.43
C TYR A 248 17.88 11.40 -13.02
N THR A 249 18.78 11.04 -12.10
CA THR A 249 18.44 10.91 -10.68
C THR A 249 17.81 12.22 -10.20
N ASP A 250 16.66 12.12 -9.57
CA ASP A 250 15.94 13.29 -9.09
C ASP A 250 16.76 14.01 -8.02
N LEU A 251 16.99 15.31 -8.22
CA LEU A 251 17.86 16.09 -7.34
C LEU A 251 17.26 16.30 -5.95
N ARG A 252 15.93 16.21 -5.80
CA ARG A 252 15.23 16.46 -4.52
C ARG A 252 15.05 15.20 -3.70
N THR A 253 14.81 14.08 -4.37
CA THR A 253 14.43 12.81 -3.73
C THR A 253 15.50 11.73 -3.85
N GLY A 254 16.53 11.93 -4.69
CA GLY A 254 17.56 10.93 -4.97
C GLY A 254 17.05 9.74 -5.78
N GLU A 255 15.88 9.86 -6.41
CA GLU A 255 15.21 8.74 -7.08
C GLU A 255 15.93 8.40 -8.39
N PRO A 256 16.46 7.18 -8.52
CA PRO A 256 17.34 6.83 -9.63
C PRO A 256 16.58 6.66 -10.94
N TRP A 257 17.10 7.26 -12.00
CA TRP A 257 16.66 7.01 -13.37
C TRP A 257 17.80 7.23 -14.35
N PHE A 258 18.12 6.23 -15.16
CA PHE A 258 19.27 6.28 -16.07
C PHE A 258 18.86 5.90 -17.48
N CYS A 259 19.57 6.44 -18.47
CA CYS A 259 19.50 6.00 -19.87
C CYS A 259 20.90 5.77 -20.41
N TYR A 260 21.08 4.84 -21.35
CA TYR A 260 22.30 4.81 -22.15
C TYR A 260 22.40 6.11 -22.96
N LYS A 261 23.60 6.70 -23.03
CA LYS A 261 23.81 7.96 -23.77
C LYS A 261 23.68 7.71 -25.29
N PRO A 262 22.88 8.51 -26.02
CA PRO A 262 22.82 8.43 -27.48
C PRO A 262 24.17 8.75 -28.12
N LYS A 263 24.45 8.25 -29.33
CA LYS A 263 25.78 8.33 -29.93
C LYS A 263 26.13 9.74 -30.39
N LYS A 264 25.14 10.48 -30.91
CA LYS A 264 25.32 11.79 -31.54
C LYS A 264 24.70 12.94 -30.73
N LEU A 265 23.81 12.64 -29.78
CA LEU A 265 23.04 13.64 -29.05
C LEU A 265 23.49 13.83 -27.59
N SER A 266 23.22 15.02 -27.04
CA SER A 266 23.40 15.27 -25.60
C SER A 266 22.31 14.58 -24.78
N CYS A 267 22.58 14.32 -23.50
CA CYS A 267 21.58 13.84 -22.54
C CYS A 267 20.40 14.83 -22.39
N ASP A 268 20.64 16.12 -22.55
CA ASP A 268 19.62 17.18 -22.38
C ASP A 268 18.55 17.17 -23.47
N THR A 269 18.78 16.42 -24.55
CA THR A 269 17.85 16.32 -25.68
C THR A 269 16.75 15.27 -25.46
N ARG A 270 16.63 14.72 -24.26
CA ARG A 270 15.63 13.71 -23.89
C ARG A 270 14.21 14.30 -23.85
N ILE A 271 13.30 13.82 -24.69
CA ILE A 271 11.96 14.41 -24.79
C ILE A 271 10.83 13.57 -24.18
N ASN A 272 11.02 12.26 -23.97
CA ASN A 272 9.95 11.42 -23.47
C ASN A 272 10.42 10.21 -22.65
N HIS A 273 9.45 9.42 -22.19
CA HIS A 273 9.57 8.13 -21.56
C HIS A 273 8.49 7.19 -22.12
N VAL A 274 8.83 5.94 -22.40
CA VAL A 274 7.87 4.91 -22.81
C VAL A 274 8.33 3.52 -22.36
N MET A 275 7.39 2.61 -22.15
CA MET A 275 7.70 1.18 -22.01
C MET A 275 8.25 0.64 -23.32
N GLY A 276 9.47 0.10 -23.30
CA GLY A 276 10.16 -0.41 -24.50
C GLY A 276 9.77 -1.84 -24.85
N GLY A 277 9.33 -2.63 -23.86
CA GLY A 277 8.86 -4.00 -24.00
C GLY A 277 9.22 -4.87 -22.80
N THR A 278 8.98 -6.18 -22.94
CA THR A 278 9.30 -7.17 -21.90
C THR A 278 10.18 -8.28 -22.47
N LYS A 279 11.18 -8.72 -21.71
CA LYS A 279 12.07 -9.84 -22.02
C LYS A 279 12.27 -10.71 -20.76
N PRO A 280 11.23 -11.38 -20.25
CA PRO A 280 11.39 -12.31 -19.15
C PRO A 280 12.21 -13.51 -19.63
N ASN A 281 13.26 -13.88 -18.88
CA ASN A 281 14.02 -15.10 -19.11
C ASN A 281 13.66 -16.10 -18.00
N ILE A 282 12.65 -16.94 -18.27
CA ILE A 282 12.25 -18.05 -17.40
C ILE A 282 12.98 -19.33 -17.83
N LYS A 283 13.33 -20.17 -16.86
CA LYS A 283 13.97 -21.47 -17.11
C LYS A 283 12.96 -22.46 -17.69
N ALA A 284 13.46 -23.54 -18.28
CA ALA A 284 12.61 -24.60 -18.84
C ALA A 284 11.59 -25.11 -17.80
N ASN A 285 10.34 -25.30 -18.24
CA ASN A 285 9.18 -25.72 -17.45
C ASN A 285 8.68 -24.74 -16.35
N GLU A 286 9.32 -23.60 -16.10
CA GLU A 286 8.82 -22.62 -15.12
C GLU A 286 7.46 -22.03 -15.50
N GLU A 287 7.15 -21.93 -16.80
CA GLU A 287 5.85 -21.47 -17.28
C GLU A 287 4.68 -22.36 -16.82
N LYS A 288 4.93 -23.64 -16.55
CA LYS A 288 3.91 -24.59 -16.08
C LYS A 288 3.38 -24.25 -14.68
N LEU A 289 4.09 -23.42 -13.92
CA LEU A 289 3.68 -22.93 -12.60
C LEU A 289 2.63 -21.81 -12.67
N PHE A 290 2.27 -21.35 -13.87
CA PHE A 290 1.36 -20.22 -14.10
C PHE A 290 0.24 -20.59 -15.09
N GLN A 291 -0.26 -21.82 -15.01
CA GLN A 291 -1.29 -22.34 -15.91
C GLN A 291 -2.70 -21.97 -15.42
N SER A 292 -3.40 -21.20 -16.25
CA SER A 292 -4.80 -20.81 -16.00
C SER A 292 -5.70 -22.05 -15.92
N GLY A 293 -6.59 -22.09 -14.92
CA GLY A 293 -7.49 -23.22 -14.68
C GLY A 293 -6.82 -24.47 -14.10
N VAL A 294 -5.50 -24.46 -13.89
CA VAL A 294 -4.74 -25.58 -13.31
C VAL A 294 -4.16 -25.19 -11.96
N ASN A 295 -3.26 -24.20 -11.91
CA ASN A 295 -2.57 -23.79 -10.67
C ASN A 295 -2.43 -22.26 -10.52
N LEU A 296 -2.94 -21.50 -11.49
CA LEU A 296 -3.00 -20.04 -11.42
C LEU A 296 -4.42 -19.59 -11.08
N LYS A 297 -4.59 -19.06 -9.87
CA LYS A 297 -5.85 -18.44 -9.42
C LYS A 297 -7.06 -19.36 -9.52
N VAL A 298 -6.92 -20.57 -8.94
CA VAL A 298 -7.91 -21.65 -9.00
C VAL A 298 -8.52 -21.87 -7.61
N SER A 299 -9.84 -22.07 -7.56
CA SER A 299 -10.55 -22.36 -6.33
C SER A 299 -10.24 -23.75 -5.79
N ILE A 300 -10.01 -23.84 -4.48
CA ILE A 300 -9.86 -25.09 -3.74
C ILE A 300 -11.26 -25.59 -3.37
N ARG A 301 -11.49 -26.91 -3.43
CA ARG A 301 -12.81 -27.48 -3.15
C ARG A 301 -13.10 -27.56 -1.65
N ALA A 302 -14.37 -27.34 -1.30
CA ALA A 302 -14.86 -27.56 0.06
C ALA A 302 -15.00 -29.05 0.37
N SER A 303 -14.63 -29.45 1.58
CA SER A 303 -14.84 -30.77 2.18
C SER A 303 -15.70 -30.60 3.43
N GLY A 304 -16.94 -30.10 3.26
CA GLY A 304 -17.84 -29.82 4.37
C GLY A 304 -19.13 -29.08 3.98
N PRO A 305 -20.08 -28.95 4.93
CA PRO A 305 -21.38 -28.33 4.68
C PRO A 305 -21.29 -26.80 4.52
N ALA A 306 -22.37 -26.19 4.02
CA ALA A 306 -22.51 -24.74 3.95
C ALA A 306 -22.57 -24.10 5.35
N CYS A 307 -22.15 -22.84 5.47
CA CYS A 307 -22.20 -22.08 6.71
C CYS A 307 -23.51 -21.27 6.79
N PHE A 308 -24.21 -21.37 7.92
CA PHE A 308 -25.38 -20.53 8.23
C PHE A 308 -25.12 -19.72 9.49
N VAL A 309 -25.33 -18.41 9.42
CA VAL A 309 -25.07 -17.47 10.51
C VAL A 309 -26.39 -17.03 11.14
N LEU A 310 -26.52 -17.25 12.44
CA LEU A 310 -27.67 -16.86 13.25
C LEU A 310 -27.57 -15.39 13.72
N PRO A 311 -28.71 -14.78 14.11
CA PRO A 311 -28.72 -13.45 14.74
C PRO A 311 -27.79 -13.37 15.95
N GLN A 312 -27.34 -12.16 16.29
CA GLN A 312 -26.52 -11.93 17.48
C GLN A 312 -27.27 -12.34 18.77
N LYS A 313 -26.62 -13.12 19.66
CA LYS A 313 -27.17 -13.48 20.97
C LYS A 313 -26.83 -12.43 22.03
N GLY A 314 -27.77 -11.54 22.36
CA GLY A 314 -27.69 -10.61 23.50
C GLY A 314 -26.51 -9.62 23.48
N GLN A 315 -26.42 -8.73 24.49
CA GLN A 315 -25.36 -7.71 24.57
C GLN A 315 -23.95 -8.34 24.65
N PRO A 316 -22.96 -7.83 23.90
CA PRO A 316 -21.66 -8.46 23.78
C PRO A 316 -20.79 -8.21 25.03
N LYS A 317 -20.44 -9.27 25.76
CA LYS A 317 -19.17 -9.28 26.51
C LYS A 317 -18.05 -9.58 25.50
N VAL A 318 -17.50 -8.53 24.89
CA VAL A 318 -16.32 -8.65 24.03
C VAL A 318 -15.13 -9.04 24.92
N LYS A 319 -14.89 -10.35 25.08
CA LYS A 319 -13.54 -10.82 25.41
C LYS A 319 -12.75 -10.71 24.12
N SER A 320 -11.85 -9.73 24.08
CA SER A 320 -10.79 -9.61 23.09
C SER A 320 -10.06 -10.95 22.99
N SER A 321 -10.44 -11.77 22.01
CA SER A 321 -9.65 -12.91 21.59
C SER A 321 -8.49 -12.36 20.79
N THR A 322 -7.28 -12.75 21.18
CA THR A 322 -5.95 -12.40 20.68
C THR A 322 -5.74 -12.71 19.20
N VAL A 323 -6.47 -12.04 18.30
CA VAL A 323 -6.10 -11.85 16.90
C VAL A 323 -6.05 -10.35 16.66
N THR A 324 -4.84 -9.82 16.49
CA THR A 324 -4.52 -8.38 16.54
C THR A 324 -4.95 -7.57 15.30
N SER A 325 -5.69 -8.15 14.36
CA SER A 325 -6.22 -7.42 13.19
C SER A 325 -7.45 -8.08 12.59
N GLY A 326 -8.65 -7.56 12.86
CA GLY A 326 -9.86 -7.89 12.09
C GLY A 326 -9.80 -7.31 10.66
N PRO A 327 -10.78 -7.66 9.78
CA PRO A 327 -10.86 -7.08 8.44
C PRO A 327 -11.03 -5.55 8.51
N SER A 328 -10.60 -4.83 7.49
CA SER A 328 -10.83 -3.38 7.35
C SER A 328 -12.30 -3.03 7.15
N GLY A 329 -13.10 -3.98 6.66
CA GLY A 329 -14.52 -3.81 6.42
C GLY A 329 -15.15 -5.01 5.73
N TYR A 330 -16.41 -4.86 5.34
CA TYR A 330 -17.20 -5.88 4.64
C TYR A 330 -18.28 -5.24 3.78
N TYR A 331 -18.74 -5.98 2.77
CA TYR A 331 -19.94 -5.64 2.02
C TYR A 331 -21.18 -6.17 2.72
N TYR A 332 -22.24 -5.35 2.72
CA TYR A 332 -23.60 -5.77 3.00
C TYR A 332 -24.56 -5.00 2.10
N LYS A 333 -25.43 -5.71 1.36
CA LYS A 333 -26.34 -5.12 0.36
C LYS A 333 -25.61 -4.22 -0.65
N GLY A 334 -24.42 -4.63 -1.09
CA GLY A 334 -23.63 -3.93 -2.11
C GLY A 334 -22.88 -2.70 -1.62
N VAL A 335 -22.86 -2.46 -0.30
CA VAL A 335 -22.27 -1.26 0.31
C VAL A 335 -21.18 -1.68 1.28
N TRP A 336 -20.02 -1.03 1.17
CA TRP A 336 -18.91 -1.24 2.08
C TRP A 336 -19.20 -0.62 3.45
N GLN A 337 -18.98 -1.41 4.51
CA GLN A 337 -19.06 -1.03 5.91
C GLN A 337 -17.66 -1.15 6.50
N ALA A 338 -17.13 -0.08 7.09
CA ALA A 338 -15.81 -0.12 7.73
C ALA A 338 -15.91 -0.75 9.13
N VAL A 339 -14.93 -1.58 9.47
CA VAL A 339 -14.76 -2.16 10.80
C VAL A 339 -13.69 -1.32 11.52
N GLY A 340 -14.08 -0.54 12.52
CA GLY A 340 -13.16 0.39 13.20
C GLY A 340 -13.74 1.77 13.56
N GLY A 341 -15.06 1.92 13.59
CA GLY A 341 -15.74 3.12 14.11
C GLY A 341 -16.03 4.22 13.08
N LEU A 342 -15.51 4.12 11.86
CA LEU A 342 -15.90 5.03 10.77
C LEU A 342 -17.24 4.57 10.17
N THR A 343 -18.25 5.45 10.21
CA THR A 343 -19.48 5.24 9.45
C THR A 343 -19.28 5.66 8.00
N ILE A 344 -19.49 4.72 7.06
CA ILE A 344 -19.40 5.00 5.62
C ILE A 344 -20.75 5.51 5.13
N HIS A 345 -20.76 6.71 4.57
CA HIS A 345 -21.95 7.30 4.00
C HIS A 345 -22.06 7.03 2.50
N LYS A 346 -23.29 6.97 1.99
CA LYS A 346 -23.57 6.93 0.55
C LYS A 346 -23.69 8.35 0.03
N PHE A 347 -22.96 8.66 -1.03
CA PHE A 347 -23.03 9.98 -1.66
C PHE A 347 -23.74 9.90 -3.02
N ASN A 348 -24.67 10.83 -3.23
CA ASN A 348 -25.19 11.18 -4.56
C ASN A 348 -24.45 12.43 -5.07
N ALA A 349 -24.64 12.80 -6.34
CA ALA A 349 -23.89 13.91 -6.95
C ALA A 349 -23.96 15.22 -6.13
N SER A 350 -25.15 15.61 -5.65
CA SER A 350 -25.33 16.81 -4.82
C SER A 350 -24.55 16.73 -3.49
N ALA A 351 -24.59 15.59 -2.81
CA ALA A 351 -23.85 15.38 -1.57
C ALA A 351 -22.32 15.40 -1.80
N ILE A 352 -21.84 14.85 -2.92
CA ILE A 352 -20.41 14.93 -3.29
C ILE A 352 -20.03 16.40 -3.54
N THR A 353 -20.79 17.15 -4.34
CA THR A 353 -20.54 18.57 -4.62
C THR A 353 -20.53 19.39 -3.33
N HIS A 354 -21.50 19.17 -2.43
CA HIS A 354 -21.54 19.84 -1.14
C HIS A 354 -20.32 19.52 -0.27
N CYS A 355 -19.92 18.24 -0.22
CA CYS A 355 -18.75 17.81 0.54
C CYS A 355 -17.44 18.43 0.02
N LEU A 356 -17.27 18.48 -1.31
CA LEU A 356 -16.07 18.98 -1.94
C LEU A 356 -16.04 20.51 -2.10
N LYS A 357 -17.14 21.21 -1.78
CA LYS A 357 -17.25 22.67 -1.95
C LYS A 357 -16.09 23.40 -1.27
N GLY A 358 -15.40 24.25 -2.04
CA GLY A 358 -14.25 25.02 -1.57
C GLY A 358 -12.96 24.21 -1.35
N LYS A 359 -12.88 22.96 -1.84
CA LYS A 359 -11.72 22.07 -1.63
C LYS A 359 -10.93 21.82 -2.91
N ALA A 360 -9.63 21.56 -2.72
CA ALA A 360 -8.73 21.06 -3.75
C ALA A 360 -8.35 19.60 -3.44
N VAL A 361 -8.63 18.70 -4.36
CA VAL A 361 -8.32 17.27 -4.27
C VAL A 361 -7.19 16.93 -5.25
N HIS A 362 -6.02 16.61 -4.73
CA HIS A 362 -4.85 16.25 -5.51
C HIS A 362 -4.63 14.74 -5.47
N MET A 363 -4.71 14.08 -6.63
CA MET A 363 -4.55 12.64 -6.78
C MET A 363 -3.22 12.31 -7.47
N TYR A 364 -2.41 11.48 -6.83
CA TYR A 364 -1.09 11.07 -7.34
C TYR A 364 -0.96 9.55 -7.35
N GLY A 365 -0.51 8.97 -8.45
CA GLY A 365 -0.35 7.52 -8.45
C GLY A 365 -0.27 6.88 -9.80
N ASP A 366 -0.81 5.67 -9.88
CA ASP A 366 -0.94 4.94 -11.14
C ASP A 366 -2.36 5.07 -11.73
N SER A 367 -2.61 4.32 -12.81
CA SER A 367 -3.89 4.34 -13.51
C SER A 367 -5.07 3.94 -12.61
N THR A 368 -4.81 3.27 -11.48
CA THR A 368 -5.85 2.90 -10.53
C THR A 368 -6.33 4.13 -9.76
N VAL A 369 -5.43 4.98 -9.26
CA VAL A 369 -5.79 6.25 -8.59
C VAL A 369 -6.54 7.17 -9.56
N ARG A 370 -6.11 7.22 -10.82
CA ARG A 370 -6.81 7.99 -11.85
C ARG A 370 -8.28 7.58 -12.05
N GLN A 371 -8.64 6.31 -11.84
CA GLN A 371 -10.07 5.92 -11.91
C GLN A 371 -10.95 6.70 -10.92
N TRP A 372 -10.40 7.19 -9.81
CA TRP A 372 -11.14 8.02 -8.86
C TRP A 372 -11.41 9.42 -9.43
N PHE A 373 -10.44 9.99 -10.14
CA PHE A 373 -10.60 11.23 -10.89
C PHE A 373 -11.67 11.07 -11.99
N GLU A 374 -11.56 10.02 -12.80
CA GLU A 374 -12.51 9.70 -13.87
C GLU A 374 -13.93 9.51 -13.30
N PHE A 375 -14.06 8.84 -12.14
CA PHE A 375 -15.33 8.69 -11.44
C PHE A 375 -15.92 10.03 -11.01
N LEU A 376 -15.14 10.93 -10.41
CA LEU A 376 -15.63 12.25 -9.98
C LEU A 376 -16.06 13.10 -11.18
N ASN A 377 -15.29 13.12 -12.26
CA ASN A 377 -15.67 13.82 -13.50
C ASN A 377 -16.98 13.28 -14.09
N ALA A 378 -17.16 11.96 -14.09
CA ALA A 378 -18.40 11.36 -14.58
C ALA A 378 -19.60 11.61 -13.64
N ALA A 379 -19.36 11.64 -12.33
CA ALA A 379 -20.43 11.77 -11.32
C ALA A 379 -20.91 13.21 -11.12
N LEU A 380 -20.09 14.22 -11.44
CA LEU A 380 -20.35 15.63 -11.13
C LEU A 380 -20.51 16.46 -12.41
N PRO A 381 -21.74 16.78 -12.84
CA PRO A 381 -21.97 17.59 -14.04
C PRO A 381 -21.30 18.97 -14.02
N GLY A 382 -21.12 19.56 -12.83
CA GLY A 382 -20.48 20.87 -12.65
C GLY A 382 -18.95 20.83 -12.71
N LEU A 383 -18.34 19.65 -12.56
CA LEU A 383 -16.88 19.48 -12.61
C LEU A 383 -16.46 19.35 -14.08
N LYS A 384 -15.81 20.38 -14.62
CA LYS A 384 -15.37 20.44 -16.01
C LYS A 384 -13.88 20.24 -16.13
N GLU A 385 -13.48 19.21 -16.88
CA GLU A 385 -12.09 18.97 -17.22
C GLU A 385 -11.59 20.03 -18.20
N PHE A 386 -10.42 20.59 -17.92
CA PHE A 386 -9.70 21.45 -18.85
C PHE A 386 -8.68 20.59 -19.61
N ASP A 387 -8.83 20.53 -20.94
CA ASP A 387 -7.99 19.68 -21.79
C ASP A 387 -6.57 20.24 -21.87
N LEU A 388 -5.63 19.58 -21.18
CA LEU A 388 -4.20 19.88 -21.24
C LEU A 388 -3.52 19.24 -22.47
N HIS A 389 -4.30 18.67 -23.40
CA HIS A 389 -3.84 17.86 -24.52
C HIS A 389 -2.89 16.73 -24.11
N SER A 390 -3.10 16.24 -22.89
CA SER A 390 -2.29 15.20 -22.27
C SER A 390 -2.72 13.81 -22.75
N PRO A 391 -1.81 12.82 -22.79
CA PRO A 391 -2.20 11.47 -23.16
C PRO A 391 -3.31 10.94 -22.23
N LYS A 392 -4.43 10.51 -22.81
CA LYS A 392 -5.60 9.97 -22.09
C LYS A 392 -5.30 8.80 -21.15
N GLN A 393 -4.11 8.19 -21.20
CA GLN A 393 -3.70 7.11 -20.32
C GLN A 393 -2.79 7.55 -19.15
N ALA A 394 -2.20 8.75 -19.21
CA ALA A 394 -1.18 9.22 -18.26
C ALA A 394 -1.54 10.54 -17.54
N GLY A 395 -2.36 11.39 -18.15
CA GLY A 395 -2.52 12.77 -17.70
C GLY A 395 -1.26 13.61 -17.95
N PRO A 396 -1.06 14.72 -17.20
CA PRO A 396 -1.87 15.18 -16.07
C PRO A 396 -3.29 15.59 -16.46
N TYR A 397 -4.18 15.66 -15.47
CA TYR A 397 -5.55 16.14 -15.61
C TYR A 397 -5.86 17.19 -14.56
N ILE A 398 -6.73 18.13 -14.94
CA ILE A 398 -7.29 19.14 -14.06
C ILE A 398 -8.77 19.33 -14.40
N SER A 399 -9.61 19.34 -13.36
CA SER A 399 -11.02 19.66 -13.48
C SER A 399 -11.43 20.70 -12.44
N LEU A 400 -12.33 21.59 -12.85
CA LEU A 400 -12.82 22.71 -12.06
C LEU A 400 -14.36 22.73 -12.02
N ASP A 401 -14.92 22.92 -10.84
CA ASP A 401 -16.30 23.40 -10.66
C ASP A 401 -16.21 24.83 -10.13
N PHE A 402 -16.38 25.80 -11.02
CA PHE A 402 -16.26 27.22 -10.69
C PHE A 402 -17.35 27.68 -9.72
N ALA A 403 -18.57 27.15 -9.84
CA ALA A 403 -19.70 27.57 -8.99
C ALA A 403 -19.51 27.14 -7.53
N ASN A 404 -18.88 25.98 -7.33
CA ASN A 404 -18.65 25.41 -6.00
C ASN A 404 -17.20 25.56 -5.51
N ASN A 405 -16.33 26.22 -6.29
CA ASN A 405 -14.91 26.37 -6.02
C ASN A 405 -14.22 25.02 -5.70
N ILE A 406 -14.41 24.04 -6.59
CA ILE A 406 -13.82 22.69 -6.45
C ILE A 406 -12.71 22.55 -7.48
N LEU A 407 -11.53 22.13 -7.02
CA LEU A 407 -10.41 21.73 -7.88
C LEU A 407 -10.15 20.23 -7.69
N VAL A 408 -10.05 19.48 -8.78
CA VAL A 408 -9.56 18.09 -8.75
C VAL A 408 -8.42 17.96 -9.76
N THR A 409 -7.27 17.45 -9.32
CA THR A 409 -6.13 17.19 -10.20
C THR A 409 -5.72 15.73 -10.12
N SER A 410 -5.30 15.13 -11.23
CA SER A 410 -4.73 13.78 -11.25
C SER A 410 -3.42 13.77 -12.01
N ARG A 411 -2.37 13.19 -11.40
CA ARG A 411 -1.04 13.09 -12.01
C ARG A 411 -0.43 11.72 -11.77
N PHE A 412 0.21 11.19 -12.81
CA PHE A 412 0.93 9.93 -12.71
C PHE A 412 2.18 10.06 -11.84
N HIS A 413 2.54 9.00 -11.13
CA HIS A 413 3.83 8.91 -10.44
C HIS A 413 4.99 8.93 -11.44
N GLY A 414 6.16 9.42 -11.03
CA GLY A 414 7.36 9.42 -11.87
C GLY A 414 7.87 8.00 -12.22
N PRO A 415 8.87 7.87 -13.10
CA PRO A 415 9.37 6.59 -13.57
C PRO A 415 9.68 5.58 -12.45
N PRO A 416 9.40 4.28 -12.65
CA PRO A 416 9.03 3.62 -13.91
C PRO A 416 7.53 3.71 -14.25
N ILE A 417 7.18 4.23 -15.44
CA ILE A 417 5.79 4.30 -15.92
C ILE A 417 5.56 3.27 -17.04
N ARG A 418 4.58 2.37 -16.90
CA ARG A 418 4.34 1.22 -17.80
C ARG A 418 3.03 1.33 -18.59
N ILE A 419 2.80 2.48 -19.21
CA ILE A 419 1.57 2.76 -19.99
C ILE A 419 1.94 3.31 -21.36
N VAL A 420 1.57 4.56 -21.66
CA VAL A 420 1.85 5.27 -22.91
C VAL A 420 3.15 6.07 -22.85
N VAL A 421 3.46 6.72 -23.98
CA VAL A 421 4.49 7.75 -24.05
C VAL A 421 4.12 8.90 -23.13
N VAL A 422 5.05 9.32 -22.27
CA VAL A 422 4.92 10.47 -21.37
C VAL A 422 6.04 11.45 -21.67
N SER A 423 5.72 12.75 -21.76
CA SER A 423 6.73 13.81 -21.91
C SER A 423 7.68 13.82 -20.72
N THR A 424 8.97 14.11 -20.94
CA THR A 424 9.95 14.27 -19.84
C THR A 424 9.50 15.32 -18.83
N SER A 425 8.83 16.40 -19.27
CA SER A 425 8.31 17.46 -18.39
C SER A 425 7.29 16.99 -17.36
N GLU A 426 6.58 15.89 -17.67
CA GLU A 426 5.51 15.32 -16.85
C GLU A 426 5.97 14.18 -15.95
N LEU A 427 7.26 13.80 -16.01
CA LEU A 427 7.86 12.78 -15.14
C LEU A 427 8.11 13.33 -13.74
N ARG A 428 7.02 13.55 -13.00
CA ARG A 428 7.03 14.14 -11.67
C ARG A 428 6.88 13.08 -10.58
N TYR A 429 7.74 13.14 -9.58
CA TYR A 429 7.66 12.24 -8.43
C TYR A 429 6.65 12.73 -7.40
N ILE A 430 5.88 11.80 -6.81
CA ILE A 430 4.82 12.12 -5.84
C ILE A 430 5.35 12.99 -4.69
N ALA A 431 6.54 12.67 -4.16
CA ALA A 431 7.18 13.45 -3.10
C ALA A 431 7.44 14.91 -3.51
N ASN A 432 7.88 15.15 -4.74
CA ASN A 432 8.13 16.51 -5.26
C ASN A 432 6.84 17.32 -5.39
N GLU A 433 5.76 16.67 -5.84
CA GLU A 433 4.45 17.30 -5.97
C GLU A 433 3.85 17.61 -4.59
N ILE A 434 3.92 16.67 -3.63
CA ILE A 434 3.47 16.87 -2.25
C ILE A 434 4.21 18.02 -1.56
N ASP A 435 5.53 18.12 -1.74
CA ASP A 435 6.31 19.23 -1.19
C ASP A 435 5.96 20.58 -1.84
N GLY A 436 5.44 20.58 -3.07
CA GLY A 436 4.99 21.79 -3.77
C GLY A 436 3.64 22.31 -3.29
N LEU A 437 2.89 21.54 -2.50
CA LEU A 437 1.58 21.95 -1.99
C LEU A 437 1.70 22.91 -0.81
N ILE A 438 0.85 23.93 -0.79
CA ILE A 438 0.65 24.78 0.40
C ILE A 438 0.03 23.94 1.54
N GLY A 439 -0.97 23.12 1.22
CA GLY A 439 -1.73 22.32 2.18
C GLY A 439 -2.84 23.13 2.88
N GLY A 440 -3.45 22.52 3.89
CA GLY A 440 -4.43 23.15 4.78
C GLY A 440 -5.78 22.43 4.82
N PRO A 441 -6.77 22.95 5.57
CA PRO A 441 -8.06 22.32 5.82
C PRO A 441 -8.93 22.08 4.57
N ASN A 442 -8.61 22.77 3.48
CA ASN A 442 -9.29 22.64 2.19
C ASN A 442 -8.51 21.80 1.18
N THR A 443 -7.37 21.23 1.57
CA THR A 443 -6.55 20.39 0.70
C THR A 443 -6.72 18.93 1.09
N VAL A 444 -7.02 18.11 0.07
CA VAL A 444 -7.05 16.65 0.18
C VAL A 444 -5.99 16.09 -0.75
N VAL A 445 -5.09 15.26 -0.22
CA VAL A 445 -4.08 14.54 -0.98
C VAL A 445 -4.44 13.07 -1.00
N VAL A 446 -4.65 12.50 -2.19
CA VAL A 446 -4.85 11.07 -2.39
C VAL A 446 -3.64 10.51 -3.11
N PHE A 447 -3.05 9.42 -2.60
CA PHE A 447 -2.04 8.71 -3.40
C PHE A 447 -2.11 7.19 -3.29
N GLY A 448 -1.61 6.53 -4.32
CA GLY A 448 -1.50 5.08 -4.42
C GLY A 448 -0.51 4.69 -5.51
N ILE A 449 0.46 3.85 -5.19
CA ILE A 449 1.59 3.53 -6.07
C ILE A 449 1.96 2.07 -5.91
N TRP A 450 1.73 1.24 -6.93
CA TRP A 450 2.05 -0.19 -6.85
C TRP A 450 2.13 -0.87 -8.21
N ALA A 451 1.24 -0.53 -9.15
CA ALA A 451 1.01 -1.32 -10.36
C ALA A 451 2.24 -1.42 -11.29
N HIS A 452 3.16 -0.47 -11.17
CA HIS A 452 4.36 -0.40 -12.00
C HIS A 452 5.63 -0.93 -11.34
N PHE A 453 5.56 -1.39 -10.10
CA PHE A 453 6.71 -1.80 -9.30
C PHE A 453 6.91 -3.32 -9.23
N GLY A 454 5.98 -4.13 -9.74
CA GLY A 454 5.98 -5.59 -9.60
C GLY A 454 7.16 -6.34 -10.22
N THR A 455 8.06 -5.68 -10.96
CA THR A 455 9.28 -6.28 -11.51
C THR A 455 10.55 -6.00 -10.75
N PHE A 456 10.48 -5.18 -9.71
CA PHE A 456 11.63 -4.69 -9.00
C PHE A 456 11.80 -5.38 -7.64
N PRO A 457 13.03 -5.47 -7.12
CA PRO A 457 13.27 -5.79 -5.72
C PRO A 457 12.50 -4.84 -4.81
N MET A 458 12.04 -5.34 -3.67
CA MET A 458 11.16 -4.57 -2.77
C MET A 458 11.86 -3.34 -2.20
N GLU A 459 13.18 -3.37 -2.08
CA GLU A 459 14.06 -2.27 -1.70
C GLU A 459 13.79 -1.01 -2.54
N ILE A 460 13.57 -1.16 -3.85
CA ILE A 460 13.25 -0.02 -4.72
C ILE A 460 11.92 0.62 -4.33
N TYR A 461 10.93 -0.21 -4.00
CA TYR A 461 9.61 0.26 -3.57
C TYR A 461 9.65 0.88 -2.18
N ILE A 462 10.41 0.31 -1.24
CA ILE A 462 10.61 0.88 0.10
C ILE A 462 11.23 2.26 -0.01
N ARG A 463 12.32 2.42 -0.77
CA ARG A 463 12.99 3.71 -0.98
C ARG A 463 12.07 4.76 -1.57
N ARG A 464 11.26 4.35 -2.56
CA ARG A 464 10.21 5.19 -3.14
C ARG A 464 9.25 5.71 -2.08
N LEU A 465 8.80 4.84 -1.20
CA LEU A 465 7.86 5.21 -0.14
C LEU A 465 8.52 6.01 0.98
N GLN A 466 9.80 5.82 1.29
CA GLN A 466 10.54 6.66 2.25
C GLN A 466 10.55 8.13 1.82
N SER A 467 10.81 8.39 0.53
CA SER A 467 10.77 9.74 -0.02
C SER A 467 9.36 10.35 0.04
N ILE A 468 8.32 9.57 -0.26
CA ILE A 468 6.92 10.02 -0.13
C ILE A 468 6.55 10.27 1.33
N ARG A 469 6.93 9.37 2.24
CA ARG A 469 6.69 9.49 3.70
C ARG A 469 7.26 10.80 4.22
N ARG A 470 8.51 11.12 3.89
CA ARG A 470 9.15 12.39 4.29
C ARG A 470 8.40 13.61 3.77
N ALA A 471 7.94 13.59 2.53
CA ALA A 471 7.16 14.69 1.97
C ALA A 471 5.79 14.85 2.67
N VAL A 472 5.13 13.73 2.99
CA VAL A 472 3.87 13.73 3.77
C VAL A 472 4.09 14.28 5.18
N VAL A 473 5.15 13.85 5.88
CA VAL A 473 5.50 14.39 7.21
C VAL A 473 5.70 15.89 7.13
N ARG A 474 6.53 16.38 6.20
CA ARG A 474 6.72 17.84 6.01
C ARG A 474 5.43 18.58 5.66
N LEU A 475 4.49 17.95 4.95
CA LEU A 475 3.20 18.55 4.62
C LEU A 475 2.32 18.67 5.85
N LEU A 476 2.23 17.62 6.65
CA LEU A 476 1.43 17.61 7.88
C LEU A 476 2.04 18.51 8.96
N ASP A 477 3.37 18.63 9.02
CA ASP A 477 4.05 19.55 9.95
C ASP A 477 3.72 21.02 9.61
N ARG A 478 3.80 21.40 8.32
CA ARG A 478 3.54 22.80 7.90
C ARG A 478 2.05 23.13 7.78
N ALA A 479 1.21 22.13 7.52
CA ALA A 479 -0.21 22.31 7.26
C ALA A 479 -1.02 21.12 7.83
N PRO A 480 -1.15 21.02 9.16
CA PRO A 480 -1.74 19.85 9.84
C PRO A 480 -3.22 19.62 9.53
N GLY A 481 -3.92 20.64 9.01
CA GLY A 481 -5.30 20.49 8.52
C GLY A 481 -5.44 19.73 7.19
N THR A 482 -4.34 19.39 6.52
CA THR A 482 -4.38 18.65 5.25
C THR A 482 -4.85 17.23 5.44
N LEU A 483 -5.86 16.78 4.68
CA LEU A 483 -6.27 15.38 4.70
C LEU A 483 -5.39 14.58 3.73
N VAL A 484 -4.71 13.54 4.22
CA VAL A 484 -3.91 12.63 3.39
C VAL A 484 -4.53 11.23 3.41
N VAL A 485 -4.89 10.72 2.23
CA VAL A 485 -5.53 9.42 2.04
C VAL A 485 -4.69 8.55 1.12
N ILE A 486 -4.41 7.35 1.56
CA ILE A 486 -3.59 6.36 0.88
C ILE A 486 -4.48 5.25 0.37
N ARG A 487 -4.36 4.91 -0.90
CA ARG A 487 -5.03 3.76 -1.50
C ARG A 487 -4.06 2.60 -1.65
N THR A 488 -4.45 1.41 -1.19
CA THR A 488 -3.69 0.18 -1.46
C THR A 488 -3.86 -0.32 -2.90
N GLY A 489 -3.03 -1.26 -3.32
CA GLY A 489 -3.30 -2.07 -4.51
C GLY A 489 -4.43 -3.07 -4.31
N ASN A 490 -4.90 -3.68 -5.41
CA ASN A 490 -5.99 -4.65 -5.40
C ASN A 490 -5.65 -5.92 -6.20
N PRO A 491 -6.30 -7.06 -5.90
CA PRO A 491 -6.25 -8.25 -6.75
C PRO A 491 -6.73 -7.95 -8.16
N LYS A 492 -6.20 -8.68 -9.14
CA LYS A 492 -6.56 -8.55 -10.56
C LYS A 492 -6.55 -9.88 -11.29
N ASP A 493 -7.13 -9.94 -12.47
CA ASP A 493 -7.03 -11.13 -13.30
C ASP A 493 -5.55 -11.45 -13.63
N LEU A 494 -5.22 -12.74 -13.67
CA LEU A 494 -3.85 -13.21 -13.85
C LEU A 494 -3.74 -14.16 -15.05
N ASN A 495 -2.73 -13.90 -15.87
CA ASN A 495 -2.16 -14.86 -16.82
C ASN A 495 -0.64 -14.93 -16.60
N LEU A 496 0.08 -15.72 -17.39
CA LEU A 496 1.54 -15.82 -17.29
C LEU A 496 2.22 -14.44 -17.32
N PHE A 497 1.89 -13.60 -18.30
CA PHE A 497 2.50 -12.28 -18.45
C PHE A 497 2.24 -11.35 -17.24
N VAL A 498 0.99 -11.28 -16.77
CA VAL A 498 0.64 -10.44 -15.61
C VAL A 498 1.28 -11.00 -14.34
N SER A 499 1.33 -12.32 -14.18
CA SER A 499 2.01 -12.96 -13.03
C SER A 499 3.50 -12.61 -13.00
N LEU A 500 4.18 -12.69 -14.14
CA LEU A 500 5.60 -12.37 -14.23
C LEU A 500 5.92 -10.88 -14.07
N THR A 501 4.95 -9.98 -14.21
CA THR A 501 5.22 -8.54 -14.27
C THR A 501 4.50 -7.68 -13.23
N ASN A 502 3.41 -8.17 -12.66
CA ASN A 502 2.59 -7.51 -11.66
C ASN A 502 1.75 -8.56 -10.94
N SER A 503 2.32 -9.60 -10.31
CA SER A 503 1.50 -10.63 -9.65
C SER A 503 0.69 -10.08 -8.47
N ASP A 504 -0.40 -10.75 -8.11
CA ASP A 504 -1.17 -10.41 -6.90
C ASP A 504 -0.35 -10.57 -5.62
N TRP A 505 0.58 -11.54 -5.58
CA TRP A 505 1.51 -11.69 -4.45
C TRP A 505 2.38 -10.45 -4.29
N HIS A 506 2.99 -9.94 -5.36
CA HIS A 506 3.78 -8.70 -5.29
C HIS A 506 2.93 -7.49 -4.89
N SER A 507 1.71 -7.41 -5.39
CA SER A 507 0.77 -6.34 -5.01
C SER A 507 0.44 -6.39 -3.51
N LEU A 508 0.24 -7.58 -2.95
CA LEU A 508 0.08 -7.76 -1.50
C LEU A 508 1.34 -7.37 -0.72
N GLN A 509 2.52 -7.74 -1.20
CA GLN A 509 3.79 -7.34 -0.59
C GLN A 509 3.94 -5.81 -0.56
N CYS A 510 3.63 -5.12 -1.67
CA CYS A 510 3.59 -3.66 -1.72
C CYS A 510 2.59 -3.09 -0.69
N ASN A 511 1.41 -3.70 -0.55
CA ASN A 511 0.42 -3.28 0.45
C ASN A 511 0.93 -3.44 1.89
N LYS A 512 1.65 -4.52 2.20
CA LYS A 512 2.27 -4.70 3.52
C LYS A 512 3.33 -3.64 3.80
N VAL A 513 4.22 -3.36 2.84
CA VAL A 513 5.21 -2.28 2.94
C VAL A 513 4.54 -0.93 3.15
N LEU A 514 3.51 -0.61 2.35
CA LEU A 514 2.78 0.65 2.44
C LEU A 514 2.18 0.85 3.84
N ARG A 515 1.58 -0.19 4.41
CA ARG A 515 1.03 -0.15 5.78
C ARG A 515 2.12 0.07 6.83
N ALA A 516 3.23 -0.65 6.73
CA ALA A 516 4.34 -0.51 7.67
C ALA A 516 4.97 0.89 7.58
N MET A 517 5.16 1.40 6.36
CA MET A 517 5.79 2.69 6.09
C MET A 517 4.98 3.88 6.63
N PHE A 518 3.66 3.81 6.59
CA PHE A 518 2.81 4.92 7.03
C PHE A 518 2.16 4.69 8.40
N LYS A 519 2.53 3.60 9.10
CA LYS A 519 2.03 3.30 10.43
C LYS A 519 2.39 4.42 11.40
N GLY A 520 1.38 4.88 12.16
CA GLY A 520 1.55 5.91 13.18
C GLY A 520 1.56 7.35 12.65
N LEU A 521 1.42 7.57 11.34
CA LEU A 521 1.21 8.90 10.77
C LEU A 521 -0.28 9.26 10.75
N ASN A 522 -0.59 10.56 10.80
CA ASN A 522 -1.96 11.07 10.65
C ASN A 522 -2.41 11.02 9.19
N VAL A 523 -2.62 9.79 8.69
CA VAL A 523 -3.07 9.49 7.34
C VAL A 523 -4.17 8.44 7.39
N HIS A 524 -5.06 8.43 6.40
CA HIS A 524 -6.09 7.40 6.27
C HIS A 524 -5.75 6.41 5.18
N LEU A 525 -6.10 5.14 5.37
CA LEU A 525 -5.93 4.09 4.38
C LEU A 525 -7.30 3.64 3.86
N ILE A 526 -7.44 3.53 2.53
CA ILE A 526 -8.56 2.87 1.87
C ILE A 526 -8.05 1.55 1.32
N ASP A 527 -8.57 0.46 1.89
CA ASP A 527 -8.15 -0.91 1.62
C ASP A 527 -8.79 -1.45 0.34
N ALA A 528 -8.32 -0.97 -0.80
CA ALA A 528 -8.76 -1.43 -2.11
C ALA A 528 -8.55 -2.95 -2.30
N TRP A 529 -7.63 -3.57 -1.55
CA TRP A 529 -7.37 -5.01 -1.61
C TRP A 529 -8.56 -5.78 -1.07
N GLU A 530 -8.94 -5.53 0.19
CA GLU A 530 -10.05 -6.22 0.82
C GLU A 530 -11.38 -5.86 0.18
N MET A 531 -11.58 -4.59 -0.21
CA MET A 531 -12.78 -4.18 -0.94
C MET A 531 -12.94 -4.92 -2.27
N THR A 532 -11.84 -5.23 -2.96
CA THR A 532 -11.93 -5.98 -4.23
C THR A 532 -12.09 -7.48 -3.98
N LEU A 533 -11.37 -8.04 -3.00
CA LEU A 533 -11.43 -9.46 -2.65
C LEU A 533 -12.81 -9.88 -2.12
N ALA A 534 -13.42 -9.04 -1.28
CA ALA A 534 -14.73 -9.28 -0.69
C ALA A 534 -15.90 -9.13 -1.70
N HIS A 535 -15.67 -8.48 -2.84
CA HIS A 535 -16.75 -8.17 -3.79
C HIS A 535 -17.04 -9.35 -4.74
N HIS A 536 -18.31 -9.56 -5.07
CA HIS A 536 -18.74 -10.63 -5.98
C HIS A 536 -18.30 -10.48 -7.45
N ARG A 537 -17.64 -9.36 -7.81
CA ARG A 537 -17.24 -9.07 -9.20
C ARG A 537 -15.86 -9.69 -9.46
N PRO A 538 -15.55 -10.07 -10.70
CA PRO A 538 -14.23 -10.60 -11.02
C PRO A 538 -13.11 -9.62 -10.64
N HIS A 539 -11.97 -10.17 -10.21
CA HIS A 539 -10.77 -9.39 -9.95
C HIS A 539 -10.30 -8.70 -11.23
N ASN A 540 -10.04 -7.39 -11.18
CA ASN A 540 -9.56 -6.60 -12.31
C ASN A 540 -8.56 -5.54 -11.81
N LEU A 541 -7.49 -5.28 -12.58
CA LEU A 541 -6.50 -4.24 -12.26
C LEU A 541 -7.18 -2.88 -12.09
N HIS A 542 -8.21 -2.64 -12.90
CA HIS A 542 -9.12 -1.50 -12.89
C HIS A 542 -10.49 -1.97 -12.39
N PRO A 543 -10.74 -2.00 -11.06
CA PRO A 543 -12.00 -2.48 -10.51
C PRO A 543 -13.23 -1.81 -11.15
N PRO A 544 -14.36 -2.52 -11.28
CA PRO A 544 -15.57 -1.99 -11.90
C PRO A 544 -16.22 -0.87 -11.06
N PRO A 545 -17.09 -0.04 -11.68
CA PRO A 545 -17.67 1.14 -11.04
C PRO A 545 -18.31 0.94 -9.66
N PRO A 546 -19.01 -0.18 -9.34
CA PRO A 546 -19.56 -0.38 -7.99
C PRO A 546 -18.49 -0.42 -6.88
N ILE A 547 -17.31 -0.97 -7.17
CA ILE A 547 -16.21 -1.01 -6.20
C ILE A 547 -15.60 0.38 -6.06
N ILE A 548 -15.34 1.07 -7.18
CA ILE A 548 -14.83 2.45 -7.19
C ILE A 548 -15.78 3.40 -6.46
N LYS A 549 -17.09 3.28 -6.66
CA LYS A 549 -18.11 4.07 -5.95
C LYS A 549 -18.01 3.89 -4.43
N ASN A 550 -17.80 2.66 -3.96
CA ASN A 550 -17.61 2.39 -2.54
C ASN A 550 -16.28 2.98 -2.02
N MET A 551 -15.21 2.94 -2.81
CA MET A 551 -13.93 3.57 -2.44
C MET A 551 -14.08 5.10 -2.34
N ILE A 552 -14.81 5.72 -3.26
CA ILE A 552 -15.10 7.16 -3.25
C ILE A 552 -16.01 7.54 -2.08
N ASN A 553 -17.04 6.74 -1.77
CA ASN A 553 -17.85 6.93 -0.57
C ASN A 553 -16.99 6.91 0.71
N HIS A 554 -16.02 5.99 0.78
CA HIS A 554 -15.07 5.92 1.89
C HIS A 554 -14.18 7.17 1.96
N LEU A 555 -13.61 7.60 0.84
CA LEU A 555 -12.84 8.84 0.74
C LEU A 555 -13.66 10.04 1.24
N LEU A 556 -14.88 10.22 0.73
CA LEU A 556 -15.74 11.35 1.08
C LEU A 556 -16.20 11.32 2.54
N SER A 557 -16.32 10.13 3.14
CA SER A 557 -16.62 9.99 4.57
C SER A 557 -15.46 10.49 5.46
N TYR A 558 -14.21 10.45 4.98
CA TYR A 558 -13.09 11.12 5.64
C TYR A 558 -13.06 12.63 5.39
N ILE A 559 -13.40 13.08 4.18
CA ILE A 559 -13.38 14.51 3.82
C ILE A 559 -14.49 15.28 4.57
N CYS A 560 -15.66 14.64 4.72
CA CYS A 560 -16.86 15.25 5.28
C CYS A 560 -17.52 14.29 6.28
N PRO A 561 -16.94 14.11 7.47
CA PRO A 561 -17.61 13.36 8.52
C PRO A 561 -18.91 14.08 8.86
N GLN A 562 -20.05 13.38 8.80
CA GLN A 562 -21.27 13.94 9.36
C GLN A 562 -21.02 14.12 10.86
N LYS A 563 -21.28 15.31 11.40
CA LYS A 563 -21.33 15.49 12.84
C LYS A 563 -22.35 14.49 13.37
N GLY A 564 -21.90 13.55 14.20
CA GLY A 564 -22.82 12.69 14.93
C GLY A 564 -23.85 13.57 15.62
N GLY A 565 -25.12 13.29 15.39
CA GLY A 565 -26.23 13.95 16.07
C GLY A 565 -26.16 13.77 17.58
#